data_AF-A0A2V8EZ99-F1
#
_entry.id   AF-A0A2V8EZ99-F1
#
_cell.length_a   1.000
_cell.length_b   1.000
_cell.length_c   1.000
_cell.angle_alpha   90.00
_cell.angle_beta   90.00
_cell.angle_gamma   90.00
#
_symmetry.space_group_name_H-M   'P 1'
#
loop_
_entity.id
_entity.type
_entity.pdbx_description
1 polymer ?
#
loop_
_entity_poly.entity_id
_entity_poly.type
_entity_poly.pdbx_seq_one_letter_code
_entity_poly.pdbx_strand_id
1 'polypeptide(L)'
;MIRIVFPADVAPQIGINRASDDLVAVLLVERLELGRQQVDRARHDEAMARKSPRRRGRRRERGDARQHGRAERVSHPVILRHLDNVTHTLVGATLARTRLARAGRGTTSALLLSSNAPDIDIVAAAGGAAKYLEWHRGPTHGPLGVVVLAVVVAAIVWSFRRLSAARRRSDPESTPPHTPEDDAPFAMLLAVSTIGVVAHVLMDLPTSYGTRILSPFSWQWYAFDWMPIIDIYLLMVLVAALFGRGTETQRRSKAAIAMAVLAANYGLRAAAHHQAIDLAPRLFGPTLPELCDAPAAPSRIESWPRTPPSPPLPGRRCLVELAAMPTFASPFRWRIIARMSNAYELHDIDLLDSRFRHPETGSEAPWRLTLRYPSLWTPAVDRAAETRLGQVFLGFSRFPAARSGVDPHGITTVRWSDMRFAGGIAGLEQPTRSVNPFTATVRVDPDGRILDERIVR
;
A
#
# COMPACT_ATOMS: atom_id res chain seq x y z
N MET A 1 15.45 7.77 -40.07
CA MET A 1 14.72 7.10 -38.97
C MET A 1 15.46 5.78 -38.71
N ILE A 2 16.21 5.68 -37.61
CA ILE A 2 16.98 4.46 -37.28
C ILE A 2 16.06 3.58 -36.43
N ARG A 3 15.68 2.41 -36.96
CA ARG A 3 14.96 1.36 -36.23
C ARG A 3 15.99 0.48 -35.54
N ILE A 4 15.94 0.39 -34.21
CA ILE A 4 16.70 -0.58 -33.44
C ILE A 4 15.70 -1.64 -32.99
N VAL A 5 15.82 -2.85 -33.54
CA VAL A 5 15.04 -4.03 -33.15
C VAL A 5 15.90 -4.80 -32.15
N PHE A 6 15.40 -4.99 -30.93
CA PHE A 6 16.06 -5.86 -29.94
C PHE A 6 15.54 -7.29 -30.08
N PRO A 7 16.44 -8.30 -30.10
CA PRO A 7 16.04 -9.71 -30.03
C PRO A 7 15.25 -10.02 -28.75
N ALA A 8 14.23 -10.88 -28.82
CA ALA A 8 13.32 -11.19 -27.71
C ALA A 8 14.02 -11.85 -26.49
N ASP A 9 15.21 -12.38 -26.70
CA ASP A 9 16.12 -13.00 -25.73
C ASP A 9 17.08 -11.99 -25.06
N VAL A 10 17.14 -10.74 -25.53
CA VAL A 10 18.02 -9.70 -25.01
C VAL A 10 17.20 -8.56 -24.40
N ALA A 11 17.22 -8.44 -23.06
CA ALA A 11 16.61 -7.30 -22.39
C ALA A 11 17.29 -5.99 -22.86
N PRO A 12 16.54 -4.95 -23.25
CA PRO A 12 17.13 -3.68 -23.63
C PRO A 12 17.94 -3.12 -22.46
N GLN A 13 19.20 -2.76 -22.72
CA GLN A 13 20.03 -2.07 -21.74
C GLN A 13 19.55 -0.62 -21.64
N ILE A 14 18.71 -0.34 -20.64
CA ILE A 14 18.34 1.03 -20.28
C ILE A 14 19.43 1.57 -19.36
N GLY A 15 20.26 2.48 -19.87
CA GLY A 15 21.23 3.22 -19.06
C GLY A 15 20.54 4.24 -18.16
N ILE A 16 20.91 4.27 -16.88
CA ILE A 16 20.49 5.31 -15.93
C ILE A 16 21.56 6.40 -15.96
N ASN A 17 21.21 7.61 -16.40
CA ASN A 17 22.16 8.73 -16.45
C ASN A 17 22.21 9.51 -15.13
N ARG A 18 21.12 9.61 -14.36
CA ARG A 18 21.09 10.25 -13.03
C ARG A 18 20.21 9.50 -12.03
N ALA A 19 20.59 9.54 -10.75
CA ALA A 19 19.82 8.96 -9.65
C ALA A 19 18.43 9.60 -9.45
N SER A 20 18.25 10.82 -9.94
CA SER A 20 17.01 11.61 -9.89
C SER A 20 16.10 11.41 -11.10
N ASP A 21 16.51 10.63 -12.11
CA ASP A 21 15.69 10.42 -13.30
C ASP A 21 14.45 9.58 -12.90
N ASP A 22 13.28 10.20 -12.94
CA ASP A 22 12.00 9.54 -12.75
C ASP A 22 11.80 8.51 -13.86
N LEU A 23 11.27 7.35 -13.49
CA LEU A 23 10.88 6.33 -14.46
C LEU A 23 9.79 6.86 -15.37
N VAL A 24 10.16 7.24 -16.59
CA VAL A 24 9.19 7.28 -17.67
C VAL A 24 8.92 5.83 -18.06
N ALA A 25 7.70 5.37 -17.78
CA ALA A 25 7.19 4.11 -18.32
C ALA A 25 7.37 4.13 -19.84
N VAL A 26 8.22 3.25 -20.38
CA VAL A 26 8.30 3.06 -21.83
C VAL A 26 7.11 2.20 -22.23
N LEU A 27 6.04 2.86 -22.67
CA LEU A 27 4.86 2.22 -23.23
C LEU A 27 5.20 1.75 -24.65
N LEU A 28 5.50 0.46 -24.83
CA LEU A 28 5.61 -0.15 -26.16
C LEU A 28 4.20 -0.43 -26.70
N VAL A 29 3.53 0.62 -27.21
CA VAL A 29 2.31 0.44 -28.01
C VAL A 29 2.71 0.19 -29.46
N GLU A 30 2.59 -1.06 -29.89
CA GLU A 30 2.65 -1.38 -31.30
C GLU A 30 1.28 -1.06 -31.91
N ARG A 31 1.13 0.12 -32.51
CA ARG A 31 -0.08 0.47 -33.27
C ARG A 31 0.00 -0.30 -34.58
N LEU A 32 -0.74 -1.40 -34.69
CA LEU A 32 -0.98 -2.07 -35.98
C LEU A 32 -1.73 -1.11 -36.89
N GLU A 33 -1.03 -0.49 -37.84
CA GLU A 33 -1.68 0.07 -39.02
C GLU A 33 -2.11 -1.09 -39.90
N LEU A 34 -3.35 -1.55 -39.70
CA LEU A 34 -4.04 -2.41 -40.65
C LEU A 34 -4.21 -1.62 -41.95
N GLY A 35 -3.35 -1.90 -42.92
CA GLY A 35 -3.50 -1.45 -44.29
C GLY A 35 -4.89 -1.83 -44.78
N ARG A 36 -5.68 -0.80 -45.14
CA ARG A 36 -6.93 -0.99 -45.88
C ARG A 36 -6.62 -1.77 -47.15
N GLN A 37 -7.04 -3.03 -47.19
CA GLN A 37 -7.21 -3.74 -48.44
C GLN A 37 -8.19 -2.93 -49.30
N GLN A 38 -7.68 -2.52 -50.46
CA GLN A 38 -8.41 -1.88 -51.52
C GLN A 38 -9.37 -2.92 -52.10
N VAL A 39 -10.62 -2.91 -51.65
CA VAL A 39 -11.70 -3.66 -52.30
C VAL A 39 -12.21 -2.80 -53.42
N ASP A 40 -11.86 -3.21 -54.64
CA ASP A 40 -12.27 -2.60 -55.89
C ASP A 40 -13.77 -2.88 -56.13
N ARG A 41 -14.60 -1.84 -56.14
CA ARG A 41 -15.94 -1.90 -56.76
C ARG A 41 -16.28 -0.59 -57.47
N ALA A 42 -16.52 -0.80 -58.76
CA ALA A 42 -17.01 0.03 -59.85
C ALA A 42 -17.81 1.31 -59.57
N ARG A 43 -17.48 2.29 -60.42
CA ARG A 43 -18.24 3.39 -61.05
C ARG A 43 -19.76 3.40 -60.80
N HIS A 44 -20.31 4.57 -60.48
CA HIS A 44 -21.22 5.32 -61.36
C HIS A 44 -21.46 6.74 -60.79
N ASP A 45 -21.15 7.71 -61.64
CA ASP A 45 -21.84 8.98 -61.92
C ASP A 45 -22.14 10.06 -60.86
N GLU A 46 -21.61 11.23 -61.24
CA GLU A 46 -22.30 12.53 -61.37
C GLU A 46 -22.02 13.68 -60.40
N ALA A 47 -21.96 14.85 -61.04
CA ALA A 47 -21.31 16.08 -60.65
C ALA A 47 -22.30 17.13 -60.13
N MET A 48 -21.80 18.08 -59.32
CA MET A 48 -21.81 19.53 -59.61
C MET A 48 -21.89 20.41 -58.33
N ALA A 49 -20.85 21.25 -58.20
CA ALA A 49 -20.92 22.71 -58.11
C ALA A 49 -21.65 23.39 -56.91
N ARG A 50 -20.89 24.09 -56.04
CA ARG A 50 -20.71 25.57 -56.01
C ARG A 50 -20.39 26.16 -54.62
N LYS A 51 -19.37 27.03 -54.66
CA LYS A 51 -19.22 28.36 -54.01
C LYS A 51 -18.88 28.46 -52.52
N SER A 52 -17.66 28.95 -52.29
CA SER A 52 -17.24 29.79 -51.16
C SER A 52 -17.78 31.22 -51.28
N PRO A 53 -17.77 32.04 -50.21
CA PRO A 53 -16.75 33.10 -50.17
C PRO A 53 -16.21 33.53 -48.77
N ARG A 54 -14.88 33.72 -48.73
CA ARG A 54 -14.07 34.89 -48.26
C ARG A 54 -14.21 35.50 -46.83
N ARG A 55 -13.05 35.55 -46.14
CA ARG A 55 -12.29 36.68 -45.49
C ARG A 55 -13.11 37.80 -44.80
N ARG A 56 -12.78 38.33 -43.61
CA ARG A 56 -11.50 38.95 -43.17
C ARG A 56 -11.68 39.46 -41.71
N GLY A 57 -10.62 39.51 -40.89
CA GLY A 57 -10.61 40.29 -39.65
C GLY A 57 -9.36 40.08 -38.78
N ARG A 58 -8.47 41.07 -38.71
CA ARG A 58 -7.16 41.05 -38.00
C ARG A 58 -7.06 42.33 -37.15
N ARG A 59 -6.78 42.21 -35.84
CA ARG A 59 -6.19 43.20 -34.87
C ARG A 59 -6.73 42.87 -33.46
N ARG A 60 -6.04 43.03 -32.33
CA ARG A 60 -4.73 43.59 -31.95
C ARG A 60 -4.40 43.11 -30.52
N GLU A 61 -3.13 43.10 -30.16
CA GLU A 61 -2.59 42.82 -28.81
C GLU A 61 -2.85 43.91 -27.77
N ARG A 62 -2.95 43.47 -26.50
CA ARG A 62 -2.52 44.05 -25.19
C ARG A 62 -3.48 43.45 -24.15
N GLY A 63 -3.08 42.57 -23.24
CA GLY A 63 -2.11 42.79 -22.18
C GLY A 63 -2.90 43.04 -20.89
N ASP A 64 -3.09 42.03 -20.04
CA ASP A 64 -3.21 42.28 -18.60
C ASP A 64 -2.88 41.03 -17.79
N ALA A 65 -2.18 41.30 -16.68
CA ALA A 65 -1.68 40.35 -15.74
C ALA A 65 -2.70 40.09 -14.63
N ARG A 66 -2.45 39.02 -13.86
CA ARG A 66 -3.03 38.72 -12.55
C ARG A 66 -4.49 38.25 -12.54
N GLN A 67 -4.65 36.94 -12.40
CA GLN A 67 -5.59 36.44 -11.40
C GLN A 67 -5.09 35.11 -10.79
N HIS A 68 -4.66 35.22 -9.54
CA HIS A 68 -4.49 34.10 -8.61
C HIS A 68 -5.86 33.45 -8.39
N GLY A 69 -6.12 32.34 -9.05
CA GLY A 69 -7.17 31.40 -8.69
C GLY A 69 -6.60 30.34 -7.75
N ARG A 70 -6.76 30.58 -6.45
CA ARG A 70 -6.43 29.69 -5.33
C ARG A 70 -7.29 28.43 -5.44
N ALA A 71 -6.85 27.45 -6.24
CA ALA A 71 -7.37 26.09 -6.14
C ALA A 71 -6.87 25.53 -4.81
N GLU A 72 -7.77 25.44 -3.83
CA GLU A 72 -7.56 24.66 -2.61
C GLU A 72 -7.15 23.24 -3.01
N ARG A 73 -5.84 23.00 -3.01
CA ARG A 73 -5.29 21.65 -2.94
C ARG A 73 -5.65 21.15 -1.55
N VAL A 74 -6.73 20.39 -1.47
CA VAL A 74 -6.90 19.46 -0.35
C VAL A 74 -5.71 18.51 -0.42
N SER A 75 -4.71 18.80 0.37
CA SER A 75 -3.45 18.07 0.42
C SER A 75 -3.73 16.63 0.90
N HIS A 76 -3.78 15.71 -0.06
CA HIS A 76 -3.83 14.26 0.13
C HIS A 76 -2.75 13.64 1.04
N PRO A 77 -1.59 14.26 1.35
CA PRO A 77 -0.64 13.73 2.34
C PRO A 77 -1.19 13.67 3.77
N VAL A 78 -2.23 14.44 4.11
CA VAL A 78 -2.78 14.49 5.47
C VAL A 78 -3.67 13.26 5.76
N ILE A 79 -4.36 12.74 4.75
CA ILE A 79 -5.21 11.55 4.89
C ILE A 79 -4.37 10.27 5.04
N LEU A 80 -3.18 10.25 4.43
CA LEU A 80 -2.26 9.12 4.41
C LEU A 80 -1.28 9.07 5.59
N ARG A 81 -1.23 10.14 6.40
CA ARG A 81 -0.38 10.23 7.60
C ARG A 81 -1.03 9.58 8.83
N HIS A 82 -2.31 9.27 8.73
CA HIS A 82 -3.01 8.46 9.71
C HIS A 82 -2.81 7.00 9.34
N LEU A 83 -2.25 6.24 10.27
CA LEU A 83 -2.58 4.83 10.42
C LEU A 83 -4.10 4.66 10.24
N ASP A 84 -4.58 3.53 9.71
CA ASP A 84 -6.01 3.34 9.44
C ASP A 84 -6.85 3.18 10.74
N ASN A 85 -6.58 4.05 11.71
CA ASN A 85 -7.27 4.28 12.97
C ASN A 85 -8.76 4.48 12.75
N VAL A 86 -9.17 5.00 11.59
CA VAL A 86 -10.59 5.14 11.24
C VAL A 86 -11.22 3.76 11.13
N THR A 87 -10.69 2.87 10.30
CA THR A 87 -11.21 1.51 10.20
C THR A 87 -11.14 0.78 11.54
N HIS A 88 -10.03 0.88 12.28
CA HIS A 88 -9.91 0.23 13.59
C HIS A 88 -10.92 0.77 14.62
N THR A 89 -11.14 2.08 14.66
CA THR A 89 -12.16 2.71 15.51
C THR A 89 -13.56 2.25 15.12
N LEU A 90 -13.85 2.18 13.82
CA LEU A 90 -15.16 1.73 13.34
C LEU A 90 -15.41 0.25 13.64
N VAL A 91 -14.38 -0.61 13.54
CA VAL A 91 -14.47 -2.01 13.99
C VAL A 91 -14.68 -2.07 15.50
N GLY A 92 -13.90 -1.33 16.30
CA GLY A 92 -14.09 -1.24 17.76
C GLY A 92 -15.49 -0.77 18.16
N ALA A 93 -16.03 0.23 17.45
CA ALA A 93 -17.39 0.73 17.65
C ALA A 93 -18.46 -0.29 17.22
N THR A 94 -18.20 -1.08 16.17
CA THR A 94 -19.08 -2.15 15.71
C THR A 94 -19.09 -3.31 16.72
N LEU A 95 -17.92 -3.71 17.23
CA LEU A 95 -17.78 -4.66 18.33
C LEU A 95 -18.50 -4.17 19.60
N ALA A 96 -18.48 -2.86 19.87
CA ALA A 96 -19.20 -2.27 20.98
C ALA A 96 -20.74 -2.29 20.82
N ARG A 97 -21.27 -2.66 19.66
CA ARG A 97 -22.71 -2.95 19.49
C ARG A 97 -23.06 -4.41 19.79
N THR A 98 -22.08 -5.27 20.04
CA THR A 98 -22.32 -6.67 20.40
C THR A 98 -22.58 -6.82 21.91
N ARG A 99 -22.59 -8.06 22.41
CA ARG A 99 -22.73 -8.32 23.85
C ARG A 99 -21.50 -7.87 24.67
N LEU A 100 -20.35 -7.64 24.03
CA LEU A 100 -19.12 -7.24 24.70
C LEU A 100 -19.25 -5.92 25.48
N ALA A 101 -19.94 -4.93 24.92
CA ALA A 101 -20.16 -3.63 25.59
C ALA A 101 -21.26 -3.63 26.65
N ARG A 102 -21.86 -4.79 26.94
CA ARG A 102 -22.93 -4.93 27.94
C ARG A 102 -22.44 -5.43 29.28
N ALA A 103 -21.18 -5.83 29.38
CA ALA A 103 -20.60 -6.38 30.59
C ALA A 103 -20.19 -5.30 31.61
N GLY A 104 -21.00 -4.24 31.68
CA GLY A 104 -20.82 -3.09 32.55
C GLY A 104 -20.29 -1.84 31.85
N ARG A 105 -20.45 -0.71 32.53
CA ARG A 105 -20.02 0.62 32.06
C ARG A 105 -18.51 0.64 31.79
N GLY A 106 -18.07 1.44 30.83
CA GLY A 106 -16.66 1.58 30.47
C GLY A 106 -16.14 0.57 29.44
N THR A 107 -16.84 -0.53 29.19
CA THR A 107 -16.48 -1.52 28.15
C THR A 107 -16.43 -0.92 26.74
N THR A 108 -17.37 -0.04 26.37
CA THR A 108 -17.31 0.70 25.09
C THR A 108 -16.05 1.56 24.99
N SER A 109 -15.74 2.34 26.03
CA SER A 109 -14.53 3.18 26.05
C SER A 109 -13.26 2.33 25.96
N ALA A 110 -13.23 1.21 26.69
CA ALA A 110 -12.13 0.25 26.63
C ALA A 110 -11.94 -0.30 25.21
N LEU A 111 -13.01 -0.69 24.50
CA LEU A 111 -12.93 -1.13 23.10
C LEU A 111 -12.37 -0.04 22.19
N LEU A 112 -12.92 1.16 22.23
CA LEU A 112 -12.49 2.24 21.34
C LEU A 112 -11.02 2.63 21.55
N LEU A 113 -10.58 2.69 22.81
CA LEU A 113 -9.18 3.00 23.14
C LEU A 113 -8.25 1.83 22.75
N SER A 114 -8.62 0.60 23.09
CA SER A 114 -7.78 -0.57 22.80
C SER A 114 -7.65 -0.87 21.32
N SER A 115 -8.70 -0.62 20.52
CA SER A 115 -8.66 -0.77 19.05
C SER A 115 -7.68 0.17 18.36
N ASN A 116 -7.19 1.21 19.03
CA ASN A 116 -6.18 2.14 18.50
C ASN A 116 -4.87 2.12 19.30
N ALA A 117 -4.79 1.34 20.37
CA ALA A 117 -3.65 1.38 21.28
C ALA A 117 -2.32 0.96 20.63
N PRO A 118 -2.26 -0.03 19.71
CA PRO A 118 -1.01 -0.41 19.05
C PRO A 118 -0.34 0.72 18.25
N ASP A 119 -1.14 1.63 17.69
CA ASP A 119 -0.70 2.79 16.92
C ASP A 119 -0.10 3.93 17.77
N ILE A 120 0.04 3.73 19.09
CA ILE A 120 0.81 4.65 19.94
C ILE A 120 2.29 4.71 19.52
N ASP A 121 2.75 3.76 18.69
CA ASP A 121 4.06 3.80 18.05
C ASP A 121 4.29 5.03 17.15
N ILE A 122 3.23 5.80 16.82
CA ILE A 122 3.32 7.12 16.20
C ILE A 122 4.22 8.09 16.97
N VAL A 123 4.39 7.89 18.28
CA VAL A 123 5.35 8.64 19.10
C VAL A 123 6.78 8.51 18.55
N ALA A 124 7.14 7.40 17.89
CA ALA A 124 8.44 7.23 17.24
C ALA A 124 8.69 8.25 16.11
N ALA A 125 7.63 8.84 15.52
CA ALA A 125 7.75 9.90 14.52
C ALA A 125 8.41 11.17 15.06
N ALA A 126 8.39 11.40 16.39
CA ALA A 126 9.10 12.51 17.02
C ALA A 126 10.63 12.41 16.83
N GLY A 127 11.17 11.21 16.61
CA GLY A 127 12.58 11.00 16.28
C GLY A 127 12.88 10.97 14.78
N GLY A 128 11.96 11.41 13.93
CA GLY A 128 12.14 11.47 12.47
C GLY A 128 11.61 10.23 11.72
N ALA A 129 11.62 10.33 10.38
CA ALA A 129 11.03 9.33 9.50
C ALA A 129 11.70 7.94 9.61
N ALA A 130 13.03 7.90 9.73
CA ALA A 130 13.77 6.65 9.90
C ALA A 130 13.39 5.95 11.21
N LYS A 131 13.38 6.70 12.33
CA LYS A 131 12.99 6.13 13.63
C LYS A 131 11.55 5.64 13.64
N TYR A 132 10.63 6.37 13.00
CA TYR A 132 9.27 5.86 12.82
C TYR A 132 9.30 4.53 12.07
N LEU A 133 9.93 4.45 10.91
CA LEU A 133 9.93 3.23 10.09
C LEU A 133 10.57 2.01 10.80
N GLU A 134 11.61 2.28 11.60
CA GLU A 134 12.31 1.28 12.41
C GLU A 134 11.39 0.66 13.47
N TRP A 135 10.59 1.49 14.17
CA TRP A 135 9.78 1.07 15.33
C TRP A 135 8.31 0.76 15.00
N HIS A 136 7.84 1.24 13.85
CA HIS A 136 6.46 1.15 13.47
C HIS A 136 6.00 -0.30 13.23
N ARG A 137 4.81 -0.65 13.74
CA ARG A 137 4.28 -2.02 13.81
C ARG A 137 5.23 -3.02 14.46
N GLY A 138 6.09 -2.50 15.33
CA GLY A 138 7.05 -3.24 16.12
C GLY A 138 6.47 -3.62 17.48
N PRO A 139 7.16 -3.32 18.60
CA PRO A 139 6.82 -3.87 19.92
C PRO A 139 5.38 -3.67 20.39
N THR A 140 4.70 -2.60 19.98
CA THR A 140 3.28 -2.35 20.33
C THR A 140 2.32 -3.34 19.70
N HIS A 141 2.73 -4.01 18.61
CA HIS A 141 1.95 -5.02 17.87
C HIS A 141 2.38 -6.46 18.18
N GLY A 142 3.51 -6.63 18.89
CA GLY A 142 4.01 -7.94 19.32
C GLY A 142 3.31 -8.48 20.57
N PRO A 143 3.60 -9.72 21.02
CA PRO A 143 2.83 -10.39 22.06
C PRO A 143 2.91 -9.66 23.42
N LEU A 144 4.09 -9.11 23.74
CA LEU A 144 4.27 -8.29 24.95
C LEU A 144 3.50 -6.97 24.85
N GLY A 145 3.52 -6.31 23.68
CA GLY A 145 2.75 -5.09 23.42
C GLY A 145 1.26 -5.31 23.60
N VAL A 146 0.73 -6.41 23.07
CA VAL A 146 -0.70 -6.78 23.22
C VAL A 146 -1.09 -6.84 24.69
N VAL A 147 -0.32 -7.56 25.52
CA VAL A 147 -0.61 -7.71 26.96
C VAL A 147 -0.48 -6.36 27.68
N VAL A 148 0.62 -5.65 27.49
CA VAL A 148 0.89 -4.38 28.20
C VAL A 148 -0.15 -3.32 27.83
N LEU A 149 -0.44 -3.13 26.55
CA LEU A 149 -1.41 -2.14 26.09
C LEU A 149 -2.83 -2.46 26.58
N ALA A 150 -3.22 -3.74 26.59
CA ALA A 150 -4.52 -4.14 27.13
C ALA A 150 -4.66 -3.80 28.63
N VAL A 151 -3.63 -4.09 29.42
CA VAL A 151 -3.58 -3.75 30.85
C VAL A 151 -3.62 -2.23 31.06
N VAL A 152 -2.81 -1.48 30.31
CA VAL A 152 -2.76 -0.02 30.41
C VAL A 152 -4.11 0.61 30.08
N VAL A 153 -4.75 0.21 28.97
CA VAL A 153 -6.08 0.73 28.61
C VAL A 153 -7.13 0.37 29.67
N ALA A 154 -7.14 -0.87 30.16
CA ALA A 154 -8.06 -1.28 31.22
C ALA A 154 -7.84 -0.45 32.51
N ALA A 155 -6.59 -0.20 32.89
CA ALA A 155 -6.23 0.60 34.05
C ALA A 155 -6.63 2.07 33.89
N ILE A 156 -6.42 2.66 32.70
CA ILE A 156 -6.86 4.03 32.40
C ILE A 156 -8.37 4.17 32.54
N VAL A 157 -9.14 3.27 31.91
CA VAL A 157 -10.61 3.30 31.95
C VAL A 157 -11.12 3.08 33.38
N TRP A 158 -10.55 2.12 34.11
CA TRP A 158 -10.90 1.85 35.50
C TRP A 158 -10.61 3.04 36.42
N SER A 159 -9.41 3.63 36.31
CA SER A 159 -8.98 4.76 37.13
C SER A 159 -9.81 6.01 36.85
N PHE A 160 -10.06 6.32 35.56
CA PHE A 160 -10.90 7.43 35.16
C PHE A 160 -12.31 7.33 35.74
N ARG A 161 -12.89 6.12 35.76
CA ARG A 161 -14.20 5.87 36.34
C ARG A 161 -14.21 6.04 37.86
N ARG A 162 -13.19 5.51 38.56
CA ARG A 162 -13.03 5.69 40.01
C ARG A 162 -12.90 7.16 40.40
N LEU A 163 -12.06 7.92 39.69
CA LEU A 163 -11.88 9.36 39.91
C LEU A 163 -13.16 10.15 39.61
N SER A 164 -13.87 9.81 38.53
CA SER A 164 -15.15 10.45 38.18
C SER A 164 -16.23 10.19 39.23
N ALA A 165 -16.29 8.97 39.78
CA ALA A 165 -17.22 8.62 40.85
C ALA A 165 -16.87 9.29 42.19
N ALA A 166 -15.59 9.52 42.48
CA ALA A 166 -15.15 10.27 43.66
C ALA A 166 -15.52 11.77 43.56
N ARG A 167 -15.31 12.38 42.39
CA ARG A 167 -15.67 13.78 42.12
C ARG A 167 -17.18 14.01 42.22
N ARG A 168 -18.01 13.12 41.67
CA ARG A 168 -19.48 13.21 41.75
C ARG A 168 -20.03 13.08 43.17
N ARG A 169 -19.38 12.30 44.04
CA ARG A 169 -19.76 12.22 45.46
C ARG A 169 -19.52 13.51 46.24
N SER A 170 -18.70 14.41 45.70
CA SER A 170 -18.41 15.71 46.33
C SER A 170 -19.47 16.77 45.98
N ASP A 171 -20.45 16.46 45.11
CA ASP A 171 -21.51 17.36 44.64
C ASP A 171 -22.89 16.69 44.82
N PRO A 172 -23.54 16.82 45.99
CA PRO A 172 -24.70 16.00 46.38
C PRO A 172 -26.01 16.30 45.64
N GLU A 173 -26.11 17.42 44.93
CA GLU A 173 -27.41 18.01 44.56
C GLU A 173 -27.89 17.66 43.13
N SER A 174 -27.05 17.04 42.28
CA SER A 174 -27.32 17.01 40.82
C SER A 174 -27.36 15.64 40.12
N THR A 175 -27.23 14.48 40.81
CA THR A 175 -27.12 13.19 40.09
C THR A 175 -27.90 12.03 40.73
N PRO A 176 -28.66 11.21 39.97
CA PRO A 176 -29.30 9.99 40.47
C PRO A 176 -28.25 8.99 41.00
N PRO A 177 -28.64 8.07 41.90
CA PRO A 177 -27.71 7.16 42.56
C PRO A 177 -27.03 6.24 41.53
N HIS A 178 -25.72 6.42 41.33
CA HIS A 178 -24.89 5.45 40.62
C HIS A 178 -24.65 4.24 41.52
N THR A 179 -25.21 3.09 41.17
CA THR A 179 -24.86 1.82 41.81
C THR A 179 -23.51 1.33 41.24
N PRO A 180 -22.52 0.99 42.09
CA PRO A 180 -21.26 0.37 41.66
C PRO A 180 -21.44 -0.97 40.95
N GLU A 181 -22.65 -1.54 40.94
CA GLU A 181 -22.99 -2.81 40.30
C GLU A 181 -23.12 -2.71 38.77
N ASP A 182 -23.40 -1.51 38.24
CA ASP A 182 -23.42 -1.28 36.78
C ASP A 182 -22.01 -1.26 36.16
N ASP A 183 -20.99 -1.19 37.01
CA ASP A 183 -19.63 -0.94 36.60
C ASP A 183 -18.91 -2.23 36.17
N ALA A 184 -18.32 -2.24 34.96
CA ALA A 184 -17.51 -3.38 34.53
C ALA A 184 -16.32 -3.60 35.48
N PRO A 185 -16.11 -4.84 35.98
CA PRO A 185 -14.94 -5.17 36.80
C PRO A 185 -13.66 -5.06 35.96
N PHE A 186 -12.52 -4.87 36.63
CA PHE A 186 -11.22 -4.73 35.96
C PHE A 186 -10.92 -5.90 35.01
N ALA A 187 -11.22 -7.14 35.44
CA ALA A 187 -11.05 -8.32 34.60
C ALA A 187 -11.84 -8.25 33.28
N MET A 188 -13.05 -7.68 33.30
CA MET A 188 -13.84 -7.50 32.09
C MET A 188 -13.27 -6.39 31.21
N LEU A 189 -12.82 -5.28 31.80
CA LEU A 189 -12.13 -4.23 31.04
C LEU A 189 -10.86 -4.77 30.38
N LEU A 190 -10.08 -5.58 31.10
CA LEU A 190 -8.91 -6.25 30.57
C LEU A 190 -9.26 -7.19 29.42
N ALA A 191 -10.25 -8.07 29.59
CA ALA A 191 -10.68 -8.98 28.53
C ALA A 191 -11.13 -8.24 27.26
N VAL A 192 -11.94 -7.19 27.42
CA VAL A 192 -12.43 -6.36 26.33
C VAL A 192 -11.31 -5.56 25.67
N SER A 193 -10.37 -5.02 26.45
CA SER A 193 -9.18 -4.35 25.92
C SER A 193 -8.27 -5.31 25.16
N THR A 194 -8.08 -6.55 25.64
CA THR A 194 -7.35 -7.58 24.91
C THR A 194 -8.01 -7.88 23.57
N ILE A 195 -9.34 -8.02 23.52
CA ILE A 195 -10.07 -8.21 22.25
C ILE A 195 -9.81 -7.05 21.29
N GLY A 196 -9.87 -5.80 21.77
CA GLY A 196 -9.64 -4.63 20.91
C GLY A 196 -8.21 -4.56 20.35
N VAL A 197 -7.20 -4.82 21.20
CA VAL A 197 -5.79 -4.83 20.76
C VAL A 197 -5.51 -5.99 19.80
N VAL A 198 -6.01 -7.20 20.11
CA VAL A 198 -5.85 -8.36 19.22
C VAL A 198 -6.54 -8.13 17.88
N ALA A 199 -7.77 -7.61 17.88
CA ALA A 199 -8.49 -7.30 16.65
C ALA A 199 -7.71 -6.30 15.78
N HIS A 200 -7.09 -5.28 16.39
CA HIS A 200 -6.22 -4.35 15.69
C HIS A 200 -5.05 -5.07 15.00
N VAL A 201 -4.26 -5.85 15.74
CA VAL A 201 -3.09 -6.56 15.19
C VAL A 201 -3.49 -7.57 14.11
N LEU A 202 -4.61 -8.27 14.29
CA LEU A 202 -5.13 -9.23 13.31
C LEU A 202 -5.67 -8.56 12.03
N MET A 203 -6.08 -7.30 12.08
CA MET A 203 -6.47 -6.54 10.89
C MET A 203 -5.26 -6.03 10.12
N ASP A 204 -4.15 -5.77 10.81
CA ASP A 204 -2.91 -5.28 10.21
C ASP A 204 -2.08 -6.37 9.55
N LEU A 205 -2.09 -7.59 10.10
CA LEU A 205 -1.31 -8.72 9.58
C LEU A 205 -1.65 -9.09 8.11
N PRO A 206 -2.91 -9.06 7.65
CA PRO A 206 -3.25 -9.35 6.26
C PRO A 206 -2.95 -8.22 5.28
N THR A 207 -2.53 -7.04 5.75
CA THR A 207 -2.23 -5.91 4.88
C THR A 207 -0.91 -6.11 4.13
N SER A 208 -0.79 -5.55 2.92
CA SER A 208 0.47 -5.54 2.15
C SER A 208 1.60 -4.70 2.78
N TYR A 209 1.29 -3.94 3.84
CA TYR A 209 2.29 -3.25 4.64
C TYR A 209 3.07 -4.23 5.53
N GLY A 210 2.38 -5.20 6.13
CA GLY A 210 2.91 -6.19 7.07
C GLY A 210 2.91 -5.72 8.53
N THR A 211 3.24 -6.63 9.45
CA THR A 211 3.35 -6.41 10.90
C THR A 211 4.48 -7.24 11.51
N ARG A 212 5.23 -6.70 12.49
CA ARG A 212 6.24 -7.47 13.23
C ARG A 212 5.61 -8.18 14.43
N ILE A 213 4.75 -9.15 14.13
CA ILE A 213 3.91 -9.83 15.14
C ILE A 213 4.70 -10.59 16.21
N LEU A 214 5.98 -10.90 15.96
CA LEU A 214 6.87 -11.58 16.91
C LEU A 214 7.82 -10.63 17.66
N SER A 215 7.67 -9.32 17.49
CA SER A 215 8.49 -8.35 18.23
C SER A 215 8.18 -8.37 19.75
N PRO A 216 9.14 -8.00 20.62
CA PRO A 216 10.53 -7.65 20.32
C PRO A 216 11.46 -8.85 20.15
N PHE A 217 10.95 -10.10 20.18
CA PHE A 217 11.77 -11.31 20.08
C PHE A 217 12.35 -11.52 18.68
N SER A 218 11.64 -11.04 17.66
CA SER A 218 12.10 -10.99 16.27
C SER A 218 11.68 -9.68 15.62
N TRP A 219 12.56 -9.11 14.79
CA TRP A 219 12.31 -7.87 14.03
C TRP A 219 11.84 -8.13 12.59
N GLN A 220 11.53 -9.40 12.28
CA GLN A 220 10.97 -9.83 10.99
C GLN A 220 9.56 -9.28 10.80
N TRP A 221 9.27 -8.84 9.59
CA TRP A 221 7.93 -8.51 9.13
C TRP A 221 7.20 -9.76 8.68
N TYR A 222 5.88 -9.77 8.86
CA TYR A 222 4.98 -10.80 8.36
C TYR A 222 3.81 -10.16 7.63
N ALA A 223 3.37 -10.75 6.52
CA ALA A 223 2.19 -10.30 5.77
C ALA A 223 1.49 -11.46 5.05
N PHE A 224 0.19 -11.31 4.79
CA PHE A 224 -0.53 -12.17 3.85
C PHE A 224 -0.79 -11.50 2.49
N ASP A 225 -0.61 -10.19 2.38
CA ASP A 225 -0.90 -9.38 1.18
C ASP A 225 -2.36 -9.45 0.69
N TRP A 226 -3.33 -9.78 1.54
CA TRP A 226 -4.74 -9.87 1.14
C TRP A 226 -5.43 -8.51 1.07
N MET A 227 -5.10 -7.61 2.00
CA MET A 227 -5.82 -6.36 2.22
C MET A 227 -4.97 -5.14 1.83
N PRO A 228 -5.56 -4.12 1.18
CA PRO A 228 -4.90 -2.83 1.07
C PRO A 228 -4.81 -2.16 2.45
N ILE A 229 -3.94 -1.15 2.60
CA ILE A 229 -3.81 -0.40 3.86
C ILE A 229 -5.11 0.32 4.22
N ILE A 230 -5.91 0.71 3.22
CA ILE A 230 -7.22 1.33 3.38
C ILE A 230 -8.19 0.59 2.45
N ASP A 231 -9.26 0.00 3.00
CA ASP A 231 -10.32 -0.64 2.20
C ASP A 231 -11.59 0.22 2.23
N ILE A 232 -11.86 0.90 1.11
CA ILE A 232 -13.01 1.81 0.99
C ILE A 232 -14.35 1.09 1.15
N TYR A 233 -14.45 -0.17 0.74
CA TYR A 233 -15.68 -0.95 0.84
C TYR A 233 -15.95 -1.36 2.28
N LEU A 234 -14.90 -1.78 2.99
CA LEU A 234 -14.99 -2.06 4.41
C LEU A 234 -15.39 -0.82 5.21
N LEU A 235 -14.76 0.33 4.93
CA LEU A 235 -15.13 1.60 5.55
C LEU A 235 -16.61 1.94 5.36
N MET A 236 -17.13 1.83 4.12
CA MET A 236 -18.54 2.09 3.82
C MET A 236 -19.48 1.16 4.60
N VAL A 237 -19.16 -0.14 4.65
CA VAL A 237 -19.96 -1.12 5.39
C VAL A 237 -19.98 -0.82 6.89
N LEU A 238 -18.83 -0.50 7.48
CA LEU A 238 -18.74 -0.20 8.91
C LEU A 238 -19.46 1.12 9.26
N VAL A 239 -19.31 2.17 8.43
CA VAL A 239 -20.05 3.43 8.61
C VAL A 239 -21.55 3.19 8.52
N ALA A 240 -22.01 2.45 7.51
CA ALA A 240 -23.44 2.12 7.35
C ALA A 240 -23.99 1.31 8.54
N ALA A 241 -23.20 0.39 9.07
CA ALA A 241 -23.57 -0.39 10.25
C ALA A 241 -23.73 0.49 11.50
N LEU A 242 -22.98 1.58 11.57
CA LEU A 242 -23.01 2.54 12.68
C LEU A 242 -24.07 3.65 12.50
N PHE A 243 -24.57 3.88 11.30
CA PHE A 243 -25.50 4.98 11.02
C PHE A 243 -26.99 4.60 11.14
N GLY A 244 -27.81 5.62 11.33
CA GLY A 244 -29.27 5.54 11.42
C GLY A 244 -29.81 5.19 12.81
N ARG A 245 -31.03 5.69 13.08
CA ARG A 245 -31.79 5.32 14.30
C ARG A 245 -32.29 3.88 14.17
N GLY A 246 -32.42 3.21 15.29
CA GLY A 246 -32.97 1.85 15.34
C GLY A 246 -33.06 1.35 16.76
N THR A 247 -33.91 0.35 16.96
CA THR A 247 -33.99 -0.37 18.23
C THR A 247 -32.65 -1.05 18.52
N GLU A 248 -32.44 -1.43 19.77
CA GLU A 248 -31.20 -2.10 20.16
C GLU A 248 -31.01 -3.43 19.42
N THR A 249 -32.09 -4.17 19.14
CA THR A 249 -32.05 -5.38 18.31
C THR A 249 -31.58 -5.07 16.89
N GLN A 250 -32.11 -4.01 16.27
CA GLN A 250 -31.69 -3.59 14.92
C GLN A 250 -30.20 -3.19 14.89
N ARG A 251 -29.72 -2.45 15.90
CA ARG A 251 -28.31 -2.06 16.00
C ARG A 251 -27.38 -3.27 16.10
N ARG A 252 -27.79 -4.32 16.83
CA ARG A 252 -27.04 -5.58 16.91
C ARG A 252 -27.05 -6.34 15.60
N SER A 253 -28.20 -6.45 14.94
CA SER A 253 -28.29 -7.12 13.64
C SER A 253 -27.41 -6.43 12.61
N LYS A 254 -27.42 -5.08 12.56
CA LYS A 254 -26.50 -4.30 11.70
C LYS A 254 -25.03 -4.61 11.99
N ALA A 255 -24.64 -4.66 13.28
CA ALA A 255 -23.27 -4.98 13.66
C ALA A 255 -22.88 -6.42 13.27
N ALA A 256 -23.76 -7.39 13.50
CA ALA A 256 -23.53 -8.78 13.11
C ALA A 256 -23.39 -8.94 11.59
N ILE A 257 -24.25 -8.27 10.81
CA ILE A 257 -24.16 -8.23 9.35
C ILE A 257 -22.83 -7.61 8.92
N ALA A 258 -22.43 -6.48 9.51
CA ALA A 258 -21.17 -5.82 9.18
C ALA A 258 -19.96 -6.71 9.46
N MET A 259 -19.94 -7.40 10.61
CA MET A 259 -18.87 -8.37 10.94
C MET A 259 -18.87 -9.56 9.98
N ALA A 260 -20.04 -10.06 9.56
CA ALA A 260 -20.14 -11.14 8.58
C ALA A 260 -19.65 -10.69 7.19
N VAL A 261 -19.99 -9.48 6.76
CA VAL A 261 -19.52 -8.90 5.49
C VAL A 261 -18.01 -8.65 5.54
N LEU A 262 -17.48 -8.17 6.66
CA LEU A 262 -16.03 -8.04 6.89
C LEU A 262 -15.32 -9.40 6.74
N ALA A 263 -15.81 -10.44 7.40
CA ALA A 263 -15.25 -11.78 7.28
C ALA A 263 -15.33 -12.33 5.84
N ALA A 264 -16.46 -12.12 5.16
CA ALA A 264 -16.65 -12.50 3.76
C ALA A 264 -15.69 -11.74 2.83
N ASN A 265 -15.46 -10.44 3.05
CA ASN A 265 -14.50 -9.64 2.28
C ASN A 265 -13.07 -10.17 2.44
N TYR A 266 -12.67 -10.55 3.66
CA TYR A 266 -11.35 -11.15 3.91
C TYR A 266 -11.19 -12.49 3.18
N GLY A 267 -12.22 -13.35 3.23
CA GLY A 267 -12.23 -14.62 2.49
C GLY A 267 -12.18 -14.43 0.97
N LEU A 268 -12.95 -13.48 0.44
CA LEU A 268 -12.94 -13.12 -0.98
C LEU A 268 -11.55 -12.62 -1.42
N ARG A 269 -10.94 -11.73 -0.64
CA ARG A 269 -9.59 -11.18 -0.91
C ARG A 269 -8.52 -12.26 -0.84
N ALA A 270 -8.59 -13.18 0.12
CA ALA A 270 -7.67 -14.32 0.18
C ALA A 270 -7.78 -15.23 -1.05
N ALA A 271 -9.01 -15.53 -1.50
CA ALA A 271 -9.24 -16.32 -2.71
C ALA A 271 -8.77 -15.58 -3.98
N ALA A 272 -9.05 -14.28 -4.08
CA ALA A 272 -8.60 -13.44 -5.18
C ALA A 272 -7.07 -13.32 -5.23
N HIS A 273 -6.41 -13.17 -4.08
CA HIS A 273 -4.95 -13.17 -3.98
C HIS A 273 -4.36 -14.49 -4.52
N HIS A 274 -4.91 -15.64 -4.12
CA HIS A 274 -4.48 -16.94 -4.63
C HIS A 274 -4.59 -17.03 -6.15
N GLN A 275 -5.73 -16.61 -6.71
CA GLN A 275 -5.93 -16.58 -8.16
C GLN A 275 -4.96 -15.63 -8.88
N ALA A 276 -4.66 -14.47 -8.29
CA ALA A 276 -3.71 -13.50 -8.82
C ALA A 276 -2.28 -14.07 -8.88
N ILE A 277 -1.85 -14.78 -7.84
CA ILE A 277 -0.55 -15.46 -7.81
C ILE A 277 -0.49 -16.61 -8.82
N ASP A 278 -1.53 -17.44 -8.91
CA ASP A 278 -1.58 -18.55 -9.87
C ASP A 278 -1.53 -18.08 -11.34
N LEU A 279 -2.12 -16.92 -11.62
CA LEU A 279 -2.09 -16.29 -12.94
C LEU A 279 -0.75 -15.63 -13.25
N ALA A 280 0.00 -15.20 -12.23
CA ALA A 280 1.18 -14.36 -12.39
C ALA A 280 2.19 -14.91 -13.42
N PRO A 281 2.59 -16.20 -13.41
CA PRO A 281 3.54 -16.70 -14.41
C PRO A 281 3.08 -16.54 -15.86
N ARG A 282 1.76 -16.66 -16.10
CA ARG A 282 1.18 -16.51 -17.45
C ARG A 282 1.23 -15.07 -17.95
N LEU A 283 1.21 -14.09 -17.05
CA LEU A 283 1.25 -12.67 -17.40
C LEU A 283 2.59 -12.28 -18.01
N PHE A 284 3.67 -12.86 -17.52
CA PHE A 284 5.02 -12.66 -18.06
C PHE A 284 5.31 -13.60 -19.24
N GLY A 285 4.63 -14.76 -19.30
CA GLY A 285 4.77 -15.70 -20.41
C GLY A 285 6.23 -16.13 -20.60
N PRO A 286 6.76 -16.18 -21.84
CA PRO A 286 8.12 -16.64 -22.10
C PRO A 286 9.20 -15.68 -21.59
N THR A 287 8.86 -14.46 -21.13
CA THR A 287 9.85 -13.52 -20.60
C THR A 287 10.21 -13.80 -19.14
N LEU A 288 9.41 -14.60 -18.44
CA LEU A 288 9.65 -14.98 -17.05
C LEU A 288 10.86 -15.93 -16.98
N PRO A 289 11.95 -15.53 -16.31
CA PRO A 289 13.09 -16.40 -16.14
C PRO A 289 12.84 -17.47 -15.09
N GLU A 290 13.69 -18.50 -15.08
CA GLU A 290 13.73 -19.50 -14.01
C GLU A 290 14.09 -18.87 -12.64
N LEU A 291 13.72 -19.55 -11.56
CA LEU A 291 14.02 -19.10 -10.20
C LEU A 291 15.53 -19.06 -9.94
N CYS A 292 15.99 -18.08 -9.15
CA CYS A 292 17.41 -17.95 -8.77
C CYS A 292 17.87 -19.10 -7.87
N ASP A 293 17.02 -19.49 -6.93
CA ASP A 293 17.24 -20.62 -6.02
C ASP A 293 16.12 -21.64 -6.21
N ALA A 294 16.36 -22.88 -5.76
CA ALA A 294 15.32 -23.91 -5.77
C ALA A 294 14.07 -23.41 -5.02
N PRO A 295 12.86 -23.69 -5.52
CA PRO A 295 11.63 -23.23 -4.88
C PRO A 295 11.58 -23.73 -3.43
N ALA A 296 11.54 -22.79 -2.50
CA ALA A 296 11.23 -23.10 -1.11
C ALA A 296 9.80 -23.66 -1.02
N ALA A 297 9.50 -24.40 0.06
CA ALA A 297 8.13 -24.81 0.34
C ALA A 297 7.21 -23.58 0.28
N PRO A 298 6.06 -23.66 -0.39
CA PRO A 298 5.17 -22.52 -0.55
C PRO A 298 4.74 -22.01 0.82
N SER A 299 5.16 -20.77 1.15
CA SER A 299 4.71 -20.12 2.37
C SER A 299 3.42 -19.37 2.10
N ARG A 300 2.41 -19.56 2.97
CA ARG A 300 1.18 -18.76 2.95
C ARG A 300 1.35 -17.39 3.62
N ILE A 301 2.45 -17.22 4.36
CA ILE A 301 2.78 -15.99 5.10
C ILE A 301 4.14 -15.51 4.60
N GLU A 302 4.15 -14.31 4.05
CA GLU A 302 5.36 -13.66 3.59
C GLU A 302 6.14 -13.10 4.77
N SER A 303 7.46 -13.17 4.72
CA SER A 303 8.31 -12.59 5.74
C SER A 303 9.58 -11.98 5.16
N TRP A 304 10.07 -10.90 5.80
CA TRP A 304 11.29 -10.20 5.40
C TRP A 304 11.91 -9.44 6.59
N PRO A 305 13.22 -9.16 6.59
CA PRO A 305 14.20 -9.41 5.52
C PRO A 305 14.54 -10.90 5.32
N ARG A 306 14.65 -11.32 4.06
CA ARG A 306 15.10 -12.67 3.66
C ARG A 306 16.58 -12.65 3.29
N THR A 307 17.21 -13.82 3.39
CA THR A 307 18.55 -14.04 2.83
C THR A 307 18.55 -13.68 1.34
N PRO A 308 19.53 -12.90 0.85
CA PRO A 308 19.66 -12.63 -0.57
C PRO A 308 19.77 -13.94 -1.37
N PRO A 309 19.17 -14.01 -2.57
CA PRO A 309 19.27 -15.20 -3.41
C PRO A 309 20.69 -15.39 -3.94
N SER A 310 21.01 -16.58 -4.41
CA SER A 310 22.27 -16.84 -5.10
C SER A 310 22.40 -15.91 -6.33
N PRO A 311 23.60 -15.35 -6.61
CA PRO A 311 23.78 -14.53 -7.78
C PRO A 311 23.54 -15.37 -9.06
N PRO A 312 22.84 -14.83 -10.07
CA PRO A 312 22.65 -15.54 -11.32
C PRO A 312 23.97 -15.78 -12.05
N LEU A 313 23.97 -16.76 -12.96
CA LEU A 313 25.05 -16.92 -13.93
C LEU A 313 25.29 -15.60 -14.69
N PRO A 314 26.56 -15.25 -15.01
CA PRO A 314 26.89 -14.05 -15.77
C PRO A 314 26.05 -13.94 -17.06
N GLY A 315 25.45 -12.77 -17.27
CA GLY A 315 24.61 -12.50 -18.45
C GLY A 315 23.20 -13.10 -18.41
N ARG A 316 22.84 -13.90 -17.39
CA ARG A 316 21.47 -14.41 -17.21
C ARG A 316 20.74 -13.64 -16.12
N ARG A 317 19.43 -13.50 -16.29
CA ARG A 317 18.51 -13.02 -15.25
C ARG A 317 17.78 -14.21 -14.65
N CYS A 318 17.43 -14.12 -13.38
CA CYS A 318 16.61 -15.12 -12.69
C CYS A 318 15.50 -14.43 -11.89
N LEU A 319 14.44 -15.18 -11.60
CA LEU A 319 13.31 -14.75 -10.79
C LEU A 319 13.61 -15.03 -9.32
N VAL A 320 13.48 -14.01 -8.48
CA VAL A 320 13.66 -14.14 -7.02
C VAL A 320 12.32 -14.50 -6.37
N GLU A 321 11.28 -13.73 -6.68
CA GLU A 321 9.93 -13.96 -6.15
C GLU A 321 8.86 -13.30 -7.04
N LEU A 322 7.64 -13.84 -6.93
CA LEU A 322 6.41 -13.22 -7.40
C LEU A 322 5.56 -12.84 -6.19
N ALA A 323 4.87 -11.71 -6.29
CA ALA A 323 3.90 -11.30 -5.27
C ALA A 323 2.71 -10.57 -5.89
N ALA A 324 1.56 -10.60 -5.22
CA ALA A 324 0.35 -9.93 -5.65
C ALA A 324 -0.09 -8.94 -4.56
N MET A 325 -0.02 -7.65 -4.89
CA MET A 325 -0.40 -6.57 -3.98
C MET A 325 -1.86 -6.16 -4.24
N PRO A 326 -2.69 -6.02 -3.20
CA PRO A 326 -4.06 -5.60 -3.33
C PRO A 326 -4.14 -4.12 -3.68
N THR A 327 -5.14 -3.74 -4.47
CA THR A 327 -5.46 -2.33 -4.73
C THR A 327 -6.57 -1.83 -3.81
N PHE A 328 -6.59 -0.51 -3.60
CA PHE A 328 -7.54 0.19 -2.73
C PHE A 328 -8.95 0.26 -3.31
N ALA A 329 -9.09 0.28 -4.64
CA ALA A 329 -10.35 0.56 -5.30
C ALA A 329 -11.17 -0.67 -5.70
N SER A 330 -10.59 -1.88 -5.70
CA SER A 330 -11.34 -3.09 -6.06
C SER A 330 -10.77 -4.35 -5.40
N PRO A 331 -11.62 -5.28 -4.93
CA PRO A 331 -11.20 -6.61 -4.47
C PRO A 331 -10.65 -7.53 -5.57
N PHE A 332 -10.85 -7.18 -6.83
CA PHE A 332 -10.45 -7.99 -7.96
C PHE A 332 -9.27 -7.39 -8.74
N ARG A 333 -8.85 -6.16 -8.41
CA ARG A 333 -7.67 -5.54 -9.02
C ARG A 333 -6.43 -5.74 -8.15
N TRP A 334 -5.40 -6.29 -8.77
CA TRP A 334 -4.16 -6.70 -8.12
C TRP A 334 -2.96 -6.21 -8.91
N ARG A 335 -1.90 -5.86 -8.20
CA ARG A 335 -0.59 -5.57 -8.79
C ARG A 335 0.33 -6.75 -8.59
N ILE A 336 0.73 -7.37 -9.69
CA ILE A 336 1.74 -8.41 -9.68
C ILE A 336 3.12 -7.76 -9.74
N ILE A 337 3.99 -8.15 -8.82
CA ILE A 337 5.40 -7.75 -8.76
C ILE A 337 6.24 -9.00 -9.00
N ALA A 338 7.01 -9.01 -10.10
CA ALA A 338 8.10 -9.95 -10.30
C ALA A 338 9.41 -9.28 -9.88
N ARG A 339 10.01 -9.79 -8.81
CA ARG A 339 11.38 -9.42 -8.41
C ARG A 339 12.35 -10.30 -9.17
N MET A 340 13.12 -9.72 -10.07
CA MET A 340 14.21 -10.38 -10.76
C MET A 340 15.54 -10.03 -10.10
N SER A 341 16.61 -10.74 -10.47
CA SER A 341 17.98 -10.47 -10.00
C SER A 341 18.49 -9.07 -10.34
N ASN A 342 17.90 -8.38 -11.33
CA ASN A 342 18.38 -7.08 -11.83
C ASN A 342 17.28 -6.01 -12.01
N ALA A 343 16.02 -6.32 -11.70
CA ALA A 343 14.89 -5.41 -11.92
C ALA A 343 13.65 -5.88 -11.16
N TYR A 344 12.66 -5.00 -11.09
CA TYR A 344 11.28 -5.33 -10.74
C TYR A 344 10.41 -5.11 -11.97
N GLU A 345 9.53 -6.06 -12.27
CA GLU A 345 8.53 -5.93 -13.32
C GLU A 345 7.14 -5.96 -12.70
N LEU A 346 6.32 -4.98 -13.07
CA LEU A 346 5.00 -4.76 -12.50
C LEU A 346 3.92 -4.91 -13.57
N HIS A 347 2.86 -5.65 -13.23
CA HIS A 347 1.62 -5.74 -14.00
C HIS A 347 0.42 -5.48 -13.11
N ASP A 348 -0.48 -4.62 -13.56
CA ASP A 348 -1.79 -4.46 -12.93
C ASP A 348 -2.81 -5.33 -13.67
N ILE A 349 -3.51 -6.18 -12.93
CA ILE A 349 -4.52 -7.10 -13.45
C ILE A 349 -5.88 -6.86 -12.81
N ASP A 350 -6.92 -7.21 -13.54
CA ASP A 350 -8.28 -7.30 -13.02
C ASP A 350 -8.77 -8.74 -13.19
N LEU A 351 -9.03 -9.44 -12.09
CA LEU A 351 -9.47 -10.85 -12.11
C LEU A 351 -10.87 -11.02 -12.69
N LEU A 352 -11.62 -9.93 -12.91
CA LEU A 352 -12.90 -9.96 -13.62
C LEU A 352 -12.75 -9.87 -15.14
N ASP A 353 -11.59 -9.46 -15.64
CA ASP A 353 -11.35 -9.28 -17.07
C ASP A 353 -11.24 -10.65 -17.77
N SER A 354 -12.08 -10.84 -18.80
CA SER A 354 -12.19 -12.08 -19.54
C SER A 354 -10.90 -12.48 -20.25
N ARG A 355 -10.03 -11.52 -20.60
CA ARG A 355 -8.73 -11.78 -21.25
C ARG A 355 -7.81 -12.64 -20.36
N PHE A 356 -7.94 -12.53 -19.04
CA PHE A 356 -7.19 -13.34 -18.09
C PHE A 356 -7.87 -14.67 -17.76
N ARG A 357 -9.19 -14.79 -18.00
CA ARG A 357 -9.97 -16.01 -17.76
C ARG A 357 -9.97 -16.96 -18.96
N HIS A 358 -10.00 -16.42 -20.18
CA HIS A 358 -10.09 -17.13 -21.45
C HIS A 358 -9.18 -16.44 -22.48
N PRO A 359 -7.91 -16.87 -22.63
CA PRO A 359 -7.00 -16.26 -23.60
C PRO A 359 -7.38 -16.72 -25.01
N GLU A 360 -8.34 -16.04 -25.62
CA GLU A 360 -8.67 -16.24 -27.03
C GLU A 360 -7.65 -15.48 -27.88
N THR A 361 -6.66 -16.22 -28.40
CA THR A 361 -5.63 -15.80 -29.37
C THR A 361 -4.37 -15.11 -28.83
N GLY A 362 -3.21 -15.45 -29.43
CA GLY A 362 -1.88 -14.95 -29.03
C GLY A 362 -1.57 -13.50 -29.40
N SER A 363 -2.52 -12.74 -29.96
CA SER A 363 -2.35 -11.33 -30.34
C SER A 363 -2.63 -10.34 -29.20
N GLU A 364 -3.27 -10.76 -28.10
CA GLU A 364 -3.52 -9.94 -26.91
C GLU A 364 -2.57 -10.26 -25.74
N ALA A 365 -1.33 -10.57 -26.06
CA ALA A 365 -0.24 -10.87 -25.13
C ALA A 365 -0.11 -9.86 -23.95
N PRO A 366 -0.56 -10.19 -22.73
CA PRO A 366 -0.56 -9.26 -21.59
C PRO A 366 0.86 -8.82 -21.18
N TRP A 367 1.88 -9.63 -21.49
CA TRP A 367 3.30 -9.33 -21.26
C TRP A 367 3.83 -8.10 -22.03
N ARG A 368 3.09 -7.59 -23.03
CA ARG A 368 3.53 -6.41 -23.82
C ARG A 368 3.42 -5.08 -23.05
N LEU A 369 2.66 -5.03 -21.97
CA LEU A 369 2.47 -3.84 -21.11
C LEU A 369 3.13 -4.05 -19.73
N THR A 370 4.44 -4.25 -19.72
CA THR A 370 5.22 -4.47 -18.50
C THR A 370 5.89 -3.18 -18.03
N LEU A 371 5.64 -2.76 -16.79
CA LEU A 371 6.39 -1.67 -16.18
C LEU A 371 7.66 -2.21 -15.53
N ARG A 372 8.82 -1.92 -16.12
CA ARG A 372 10.12 -2.38 -15.62
C ARG A 372 10.86 -1.29 -14.84
N TYR A 373 11.27 -1.63 -13.62
CA TYR A 373 12.06 -0.81 -12.71
C TYR A 373 13.44 -1.46 -12.54
N PRO A 374 14.49 -0.97 -13.23
CA PRO A 374 15.85 -1.49 -13.03
C PRO A 374 16.27 -1.38 -11.56
N SER A 375 16.98 -2.40 -11.08
CA SER A 375 17.53 -2.47 -9.74
C SER A 375 18.93 -3.05 -9.79
N LEU A 376 19.94 -2.19 -9.67
CA LEU A 376 21.34 -2.56 -9.75
C LEU A 376 22.02 -2.30 -8.41
N TRP A 377 22.60 -3.34 -7.82
CA TRP A 377 23.42 -3.25 -6.62
C TRP A 377 24.87 -3.02 -7.03
N THR A 378 25.27 -1.75 -7.05
CA THR A 378 26.66 -1.33 -7.28
C THR A 378 27.40 -1.25 -5.94
N PRO A 379 28.76 -1.23 -5.92
CA PRO A 379 29.50 -1.04 -4.67
C PRO A 379 29.10 0.20 -3.87
N ALA A 380 28.57 1.24 -4.55
CA ALA A 380 28.02 2.40 -3.86
C ALA A 380 26.68 2.12 -3.18
N VAL A 381 25.81 1.31 -3.82
CA VAL A 381 24.56 0.84 -3.21
C VAL A 381 24.85 -0.04 -2.01
N ASP A 382 25.82 -0.95 -2.11
CA ASP A 382 26.24 -1.83 -1.01
C ASP A 382 26.73 -1.00 0.19
N ARG A 383 27.64 -0.05 -0.03
CA ARG A 383 28.10 0.87 1.03
C ARG A 383 26.98 1.71 1.62
N ALA A 384 26.07 2.21 0.79
CA ALA A 384 24.93 2.97 1.28
C ALA A 384 23.95 2.08 2.10
N ALA A 385 23.84 0.79 1.78
CA ALA A 385 22.99 -0.15 2.50
C ALA A 385 23.49 -0.41 3.93
N GLU A 386 24.79 -0.23 4.18
CA GLU A 386 25.41 -0.36 5.50
C GLU A 386 25.11 0.83 6.43
N THR A 387 24.66 1.97 5.90
CA THR A 387 24.30 3.12 6.74
C THR A 387 23.05 2.84 7.56
N ARG A 388 22.87 3.59 8.67
CA ARG A 388 21.69 3.41 9.53
C ARG A 388 20.38 3.58 8.76
N LEU A 389 20.29 4.58 7.89
CA LEU A 389 19.10 4.80 7.08
C LEU A 389 18.91 3.68 6.04
N GLY A 390 20.00 3.21 5.43
CA GLY A 390 19.99 2.05 4.53
C GLY A 390 19.44 0.79 5.21
N GLN A 391 19.98 0.41 6.36
CA GLN A 391 19.54 -0.76 7.13
C GLN A 391 18.07 -0.65 7.56
N VAL A 392 17.65 0.51 8.04
CA VAL A 392 16.24 0.73 8.44
C VAL A 392 15.30 0.61 7.25
N PHE A 393 15.63 1.25 6.13
CA PHE A 393 14.77 1.22 4.94
C PHE A 393 14.71 -0.17 4.30
N LEU A 394 15.85 -0.85 4.17
CA LEU A 394 15.93 -2.19 3.59
C LEU A 394 15.33 -3.26 4.52
N GLY A 395 15.39 -3.04 5.84
CA GLY A 395 14.67 -3.86 6.81
C GLY A 395 13.15 -3.67 6.76
N PHE A 396 12.65 -2.51 6.29
CA PHE A 396 11.23 -2.24 6.07
C PHE A 396 10.75 -2.68 4.68
N SER A 397 11.53 -2.40 3.65
CA SER A 397 11.11 -2.54 2.26
C SER A 397 11.29 -3.96 1.79
N ARG A 398 10.18 -4.64 1.45
CA ARG A 398 10.23 -5.99 0.86
C ARG A 398 10.76 -5.97 -0.58
N PHE A 399 10.46 -4.91 -1.33
CA PHE A 399 10.84 -4.76 -2.75
C PHE A 399 11.59 -3.44 -3.00
N PRO A 400 12.81 -3.26 -2.46
CA PRO A 400 13.59 -2.04 -2.62
C PRO A 400 14.26 -2.02 -4.01
N ALA A 401 13.74 -1.22 -4.93
CA ALA A 401 14.41 -0.95 -6.20
C ALA A 401 15.56 0.04 -6.00
N ALA A 402 16.78 -0.43 -6.18
CA ALA A 402 18.01 0.34 -5.96
C ALA A 402 18.47 1.06 -7.23
N ARG A 403 18.91 2.31 -7.07
CA ARG A 403 19.54 3.12 -8.11
C ARG A 403 20.73 3.84 -7.53
N SER A 404 21.78 3.98 -8.32
CA SER A 404 22.91 4.84 -8.01
C SER A 404 23.28 5.68 -9.22
N GLY A 405 23.68 6.92 -8.99
CA GLY A 405 24.24 7.79 -10.03
C GLY A 405 25.30 8.71 -9.43
N VAL A 406 26.35 8.99 -10.20
CA VAL A 406 27.42 9.90 -9.80
C VAL A 406 27.19 11.23 -10.51
N ASP A 407 27.19 12.32 -9.76
CA ASP A 407 27.07 13.66 -10.34
C ASP A 407 28.44 14.19 -10.84
N PRO A 408 28.47 15.32 -11.58
CA PRO A 408 29.73 15.87 -12.11
C PRO A 408 30.78 16.24 -11.06
N HIS A 409 30.40 16.38 -9.79
CA HIS A 409 31.31 16.65 -8.68
C HIS A 409 31.81 15.36 -8.01
N GLY A 410 31.49 14.20 -8.58
CA GLY A 410 31.84 12.89 -8.05
C GLY A 410 30.96 12.43 -6.88
N ILE A 411 29.90 13.16 -6.54
CA ILE A 411 28.99 12.77 -5.46
C ILE A 411 28.12 11.62 -5.96
N THR A 412 28.18 10.50 -5.25
CA THR A 412 27.34 9.34 -5.53
C THR A 412 26.02 9.45 -4.77
N THR A 413 24.90 9.44 -5.49
CA THR A 413 23.56 9.41 -4.91
C THR A 413 22.97 8.03 -5.10
N VAL A 414 22.66 7.37 -3.98
CA VAL A 414 21.92 6.11 -3.93
C VAL A 414 20.48 6.38 -3.55
N ARG A 415 19.54 5.78 -4.26
CA ARG A 415 18.10 5.88 -4.00
C ARG A 415 17.48 4.49 -4.01
N TRP A 416 16.73 4.16 -2.96
CA TRP A 416 15.83 3.01 -2.95
C TRP A 416 14.39 3.47 -2.99
N SER A 417 13.55 2.77 -3.73
CA SER A 417 12.11 3.01 -3.76
C SER A 417 11.38 1.68 -3.54
N ASP A 418 10.37 1.65 -2.68
CA ASP A 418 9.61 0.41 -2.42
C ASP A 418 8.58 0.17 -3.52
N MET A 419 8.69 -0.95 -4.23
CA MET A 419 7.85 -1.24 -5.40
C MET A 419 6.40 -1.59 -5.06
N ARG A 420 6.07 -1.88 -3.78
CA ARG A 420 4.67 -2.01 -3.34
C ARG A 420 3.88 -0.72 -3.57
N PHE A 421 4.57 0.42 -3.50
CA PHE A 421 3.99 1.76 -3.56
C PHE A 421 4.38 2.53 -4.83
N ALA A 422 4.85 1.82 -5.87
CA ALA A 422 5.16 2.42 -7.17
C ALA A 422 3.90 3.04 -7.79
N GLY A 423 4.02 4.21 -8.45
CA GLY A 423 2.85 4.92 -8.99
C GLY A 423 1.91 5.56 -7.95
N GLY A 424 2.31 5.58 -6.67
CA GLY A 424 1.56 6.19 -5.57
C GLY A 424 0.57 5.24 -4.88
N ILE A 425 -0.06 5.75 -3.81
CA ILE A 425 -0.97 4.95 -2.97
C ILE A 425 -2.31 4.69 -3.68
N ALA A 426 -2.72 5.58 -4.58
CA ALA A 426 -3.94 5.40 -5.39
C ALA A 426 -3.68 4.75 -6.75
N GLY A 427 -2.51 4.12 -6.96
CA GLY A 427 -1.88 3.78 -8.24
C GLY A 427 -2.72 3.01 -9.26
N LEU A 428 -3.76 3.65 -9.77
CA LEU A 428 -4.61 3.29 -10.87
C LEU A 428 -4.29 4.23 -12.04
N GLU A 429 -3.96 3.59 -13.15
CA GLU A 429 -4.26 4.00 -14.52
C GLU A 429 -3.49 5.15 -15.18
N GLN A 430 -2.58 5.90 -14.51
CA GLN A 430 -1.76 6.89 -15.25
C GLN A 430 -0.32 7.02 -14.77
N PRO A 431 0.68 7.11 -15.68
CA PRO A 431 2.04 7.53 -15.38
C PRO A 431 2.05 9.05 -15.14
N THR A 432 1.30 9.51 -14.14
CA THR A 432 1.51 10.86 -13.61
C THR A 432 2.71 10.82 -12.67
N ARG A 433 3.33 11.99 -12.43
CA ARG A 433 4.45 12.24 -11.50
C ARG A 433 4.09 11.97 -10.03
N SER A 434 3.44 10.86 -9.75
CA SER A 434 3.10 10.43 -8.41
C SER A 434 4.39 9.99 -7.71
N VAL A 435 4.79 10.76 -6.71
CA VAL A 435 5.96 10.49 -5.87
C VAL A 435 5.73 9.20 -5.11
N ASN A 436 6.64 8.23 -5.23
CA ASN A 436 6.61 7.04 -4.39
C ASN A 436 6.83 7.46 -2.92
N PRO A 437 5.84 7.27 -2.03
CA PRO A 437 5.87 7.75 -0.64
C PRO A 437 6.85 6.98 0.25
N PHE A 438 7.51 5.94 -0.28
CA PHE A 438 8.53 5.19 0.45
C PHE A 438 9.80 5.16 -0.40
N THR A 439 10.53 6.27 -0.34
CA THR A 439 11.82 6.42 -1.01
C THR A 439 12.88 6.82 0.00
N ALA A 440 13.99 6.08 0.04
CA ALA A 440 15.20 6.44 0.79
C ALA A 440 16.27 6.98 -0.17
N THR A 441 17.04 7.98 0.26
CA THR A 441 18.18 8.51 -0.51
C THR A 441 19.36 8.70 0.43
N VAL A 442 20.53 8.24 0.00
CA VAL A 442 21.83 8.44 0.66
C VAL A 442 22.76 9.07 -0.35
N ARG A 443 23.39 10.18 0.01
CA ARG A 443 24.40 10.87 -0.80
C ARG A 443 25.76 10.70 -0.16
N VAL A 444 26.75 10.30 -0.95
CA VAL A 444 28.11 10.02 -0.51
C VAL A 444 29.07 10.82 -1.38
N ASP A 445 30.03 11.50 -0.77
CA ASP A 445 31.09 12.23 -1.49
C ASP A 445 32.13 11.25 -2.11
N PRO A 446 33.07 11.75 -2.93
CA PRO A 446 34.13 10.92 -3.50
C PRO A 446 35.02 10.23 -2.46
N ASP A 447 35.18 10.86 -1.28
CA ASP A 447 35.98 10.35 -0.17
C ASP A 447 35.24 9.28 0.66
N GLY A 448 33.98 8.97 0.31
CA GLY A 448 33.15 7.97 0.97
C GLY A 448 32.40 8.49 2.20
N ARG A 449 32.39 9.79 2.48
CA ARG A 449 31.65 10.39 3.59
C ARG A 449 30.19 10.62 3.19
N ILE A 450 29.29 10.34 4.11
CA ILE A 450 27.86 10.56 3.93
C ILE A 450 27.58 12.07 4.02
N LEU A 451 27.04 12.64 2.95
CA LEU A 451 26.68 14.06 2.85
C LEU A 451 25.23 14.33 3.29
N ASP A 452 24.30 13.43 2.95
CA ASP A 452 22.87 13.57 3.22
C ASP A 452 22.20 12.20 3.25
N GLU A 453 21.27 12.01 4.18
CA GLU A 453 20.40 10.84 4.22
C GLU A 453 18.96 11.28 4.51
N ARG A 454 18.02 10.84 3.67
CA ARG A 454 16.61 11.22 3.84
C ARG A 454 15.65 10.15 3.37
N ILE A 455 14.51 10.08 4.05
CA ILE A 455 13.34 9.31 3.61
C ILE A 455 12.29 10.31 3.15
N VAL A 456 11.90 10.23 1.88
CA VAL A 456 10.74 10.96 1.36
C VAL A 456 9.51 10.16 1.72
N ARG A 457 8.56 10.84 2.38
CA ARG A 457 7.30 10.28 2.84
C ARG A 457 6.12 11.18 2.53
#